data_AF-A0A0C9LP84-F1
#
_entry.id   AF-A0A0C9LP84-F1
#
_cell.length_a   1.000
_cell.length_b   1.000
_cell.length_c   1.000
_cell.angle_alpha   90.00
_cell.angle_beta   90.00
_cell.angle_gamma   90.00
#
_symmetry.space_group_name_H-M   'P 1'
#
loop_
_entity.id
_entity.type
_entity.pdbx_description
1 polymer ?
#
loop_
_entity_poly.entity_id
_entity_poly.type
_entity_poly.pdbx_seq_one_letter_code
_entity_poly.pdbx_strand_id
1 'polypeptide(L)'
;MPTELAGIGIQSKKLLDACFPGKRLTALLFLDSYLDEAIDASHKNNFTTILTDFNPLVSKYLGDPKHKHLSKEKRNEVLWGFHEKQMCRALGSSRESYGLNF
;
A
#
# COMPACT_ATOMS: atom_id res chain seq x y z
N MET A 1 -13.59 10.87 -13.91
CA MET A 1 -14.04 10.34 -12.61
C MET A 1 -12.82 9.85 -11.85
N PRO A 2 -12.27 10.61 -10.89
CA PRO A 2 -11.58 9.96 -9.80
C PRO A 2 -12.68 9.41 -8.89
N THR A 3 -12.89 8.10 -8.92
CA THR A 3 -13.70 7.43 -7.89
C THR A 3 -12.80 7.36 -6.66
N GLU A 4 -12.72 8.48 -5.95
CA GLU A 4 -11.75 8.76 -4.90
C GLU A 4 -11.97 7.81 -3.72
N LEU A 5 -10.92 7.47 -2.98
CA LEU A 5 -11.00 6.74 -1.70
C LEU A 5 -12.04 7.36 -0.75
N ALA A 6 -12.23 8.68 -0.83
CA ALA A 6 -13.29 9.40 -0.12
C ALA A 6 -14.71 8.89 -0.44
N GLY A 7 -14.98 8.50 -1.69
CA GLY A 7 -16.27 7.96 -2.13
C GLY A 7 -16.62 6.61 -1.51
N ILE A 8 -15.64 5.90 -0.97
CA ILE A 8 -15.84 4.65 -0.20
C ILE A 8 -15.65 4.85 1.30
N GLY A 9 -15.62 6.10 1.78
CA GLY A 9 -15.47 6.44 3.20
C GLY A 9 -14.03 6.36 3.73
N ILE A 10 -13.03 6.18 2.86
CA ILE A 10 -11.63 6.23 3.24
C ILE A 10 -11.14 7.68 3.21
N GLN A 11 -10.60 8.15 4.33
CA GLN A 11 -10.09 9.51 4.49
C GLN A 11 -8.73 9.63 3.79
N SER A 12 -8.67 10.30 2.65
CA SER A 12 -7.43 10.50 1.89
C SER A 12 -6.29 11.11 2.72
N LYS A 13 -6.61 11.97 3.71
CA LYS A 13 -5.62 12.57 4.62
C LYS A 13 -4.94 11.58 5.58
N LYS A 14 -5.55 10.41 5.80
CA LYS A 14 -5.02 9.35 6.67
C LYS A 14 -4.25 8.29 5.87
N LEU A 15 -4.26 8.38 4.53
CA LEU A 15 -3.45 7.54 3.64
C LEU A 15 -2.01 8.03 3.63
N LEU A 16 -1.07 7.15 3.97
CA LEU A 16 0.35 7.45 3.98
C LEU A 16 1.02 7.23 2.62
N ASP A 17 0.63 6.16 1.93
CA ASP A 17 1.09 5.84 0.57
C ASP A 17 0.11 4.88 -0.11
N ALA A 18 0.17 4.82 -1.44
CA ALA A 18 -0.50 3.80 -2.25
C ALA A 18 0.50 3.20 -3.26
N CYS A 19 0.48 1.87 -3.40
CA CYS A 19 1.27 1.19 -4.41
C CYS A 19 0.48 0.09 -5.12
N PHE A 20 0.96 -0.28 -6.32
CA PHE A 20 0.30 -1.24 -7.20
C PHE A 20 1.24 -2.43 -7.42
N PRO A 21 1.36 -3.34 -6.43
CA PRO A 21 2.35 -4.41 -6.46
C PRO A 21 2.10 -5.39 -7.62
N GLY A 22 0.86 -5.55 -8.06
CA GLY A 22 0.51 -6.44 -9.15
C GLY A 22 -0.81 -6.13 -9.83
N LYS A 23 -1.13 -6.94 -10.84
CA LYS A 23 -2.35 -6.78 -11.64
C LYS A 23 -3.59 -6.92 -10.75
N ARG A 24 -4.46 -5.89 -10.76
CA ARG A 24 -5.70 -5.81 -9.96
C ARG A 24 -5.48 -5.85 -8.44
N LEU A 25 -4.27 -5.55 -7.97
CA LEU A 25 -3.97 -5.43 -6.55
C LEU A 25 -3.50 -4.00 -6.28
N THR A 26 -4.18 -3.34 -5.34
CA THR A 26 -3.77 -2.04 -4.80
C THR A 26 -3.45 -2.26 -3.33
N ALA A 27 -2.25 -1.83 -2.91
CA ALA A 27 -1.88 -1.78 -1.51
C ALA A 27 -1.98 -0.33 -1.04
N LEU A 28 -2.72 -0.13 0.04
CA LEU A 28 -2.90 1.16 0.70
C LEU A 28 -2.22 1.08 2.06
N LEU A 29 -1.44 2.10 2.38
CA LEU A 29 -0.74 2.20 3.66
C LEU A 29 -1.42 3.25 4.52
N PHE A 30 -1.77 2.86 5.74
CA PHE A 30 -2.39 3.71 6.75
C PHE A 30 -1.60 3.63 8.05
N LEU A 31 -1.86 4.57 8.97
CA LEU A 31 -1.49 4.38 10.37
C LEU A 31 -2.34 3.25 10.98
N ASP A 32 -1.75 2.44 11.85
CA ASP A 32 -2.44 1.32 12.53
C ASP A 32 -3.73 1.78 13.22
N SER A 33 -3.74 2.98 13.80
CA SER A 33 -4.92 3.57 14.45
C SER A 33 -6.10 3.82 13.51
N TYR A 34 -5.88 3.80 12.19
CA TYR A 34 -6.93 3.99 11.18
C TYR A 34 -7.27 2.69 10.43
N LEU A 35 -6.56 1.59 10.71
CA LEU A 35 -6.71 0.36 9.93
C LEU A 35 -8.13 -0.22 10.04
N ASP A 36 -8.70 -0.27 11.25
CA ASP A 36 -10.05 -0.78 11.48
C ASP A 36 -11.11 0.06 10.76
N GLU A 37 -11.02 1.40 10.85
CA GLU A 37 -11.92 2.31 10.13
C GLU A 37 -11.85 2.11 8.60
N ALA A 38 -10.64 1.89 8.05
CA ALA A 38 -10.44 1.67 6.63
C ALA A 38 -10.96 0.30 6.16
N ILE A 39 -10.81 -0.75 6.99
CA ILE A 39 -11.37 -2.08 6.74
C ILE A 39 -12.89 -2.02 6.75
N ASP A 40 -13.49 -1.38 7.74
CA ASP A 40 -14.94 -1.21 7.83
C ASP A 40 -15.51 -0.43 6.63
N ALA A 41 -14.84 0.65 6.23
CA ALA A 41 -15.21 1.43 5.06
C ALA A 41 -15.15 0.58 3.77
N SER A 42 -14.12 -0.26 3.66
CA SER A 42 -13.95 -1.18 2.53
C SER A 42 -15.05 -2.26 2.50
N HIS A 43 -15.36 -2.88 3.64
CA HIS A 43 -16.44 -3.87 3.73
C HIS A 43 -17.81 -3.27 3.40
N LYS A 44 -18.11 -2.06 3.89
CA LYS A 44 -19.36 -1.33 3.55
C LYS A 44 -19.52 -1.08 2.05
N ASN A 45 -18.42 -1.07 1.30
CA ASN A 45 -18.38 -0.87 -0.15
C ASN A 45 -18.16 -2.18 -0.92
N ASN A 46 -18.41 -3.34 -0.29
CA ASN A 46 -18.33 -4.68 -0.90
C ASN A 46 -16.91 -5.10 -1.35
N PHE A 47 -15.86 -4.51 -0.79
CA PHE A 47 -14.51 -5.06 -0.94
C PHE A 47 -14.37 -6.25 0.00
N THR A 48 -14.57 -7.47 -0.51
CA THR A 48 -14.57 -8.71 0.28
C THR A 48 -13.20 -9.36 0.42
N THR A 49 -12.23 -8.95 -0.40
CA THR A 49 -10.86 -9.47 -0.37
C THR A 49 -9.94 -8.37 0.12
N ILE A 50 -9.82 -8.25 1.43
CA ILE A 50 -8.86 -7.35 2.10
C ILE A 50 -7.75 -8.22 2.68
N LEU A 51 -6.51 -7.95 2.26
CA LEU A 51 -5.32 -8.63 2.78
C LEU A 51 -4.63 -7.68 3.76
N THR A 52 -4.74 -7.97 5.05
CA THR A 52 -4.11 -7.17 6.12
C THR A 52 -2.72 -7.67 6.50
N ASP A 53 -2.39 -8.92 6.15
CA ASP A 53 -1.11 -9.59 6.40
C ASP A 53 -0.18 -9.55 5.17
N PHE A 54 -0.39 -8.58 4.27
CA PHE A 54 0.39 -8.45 3.05
C PHE A 54 1.86 -8.17 3.37
N ASN A 55 2.73 -9.14 3.10
CA ASN A 55 4.18 -8.94 3.17
C ASN A 55 4.69 -8.40 1.81
N PRO A 56 5.11 -7.11 1.72
CA PRO A 56 5.51 -6.48 0.47
C PRO A 56 6.82 -7.04 -0.10
N LEU A 57 7.54 -7.86 0.66
CA LEU A 57 8.87 -8.37 0.30
C LEU A 57 8.81 -9.76 -0.36
N VAL A 58 7.62 -10.35 -0.53
CA VAL A 58 7.49 -11.68 -1.14
C VAL A 58 7.43 -11.55 -2.67
N SER A 59 8.45 -12.08 -3.37
CA SER A 59 8.56 -12.10 -4.84
C SER A 59 7.32 -12.56 -5.60
N LYS A 60 6.42 -13.35 -4.99
CA LYS A 60 5.14 -13.76 -5.60
C LYS A 60 4.22 -12.57 -5.90
N TYR A 61 4.38 -11.47 -5.19
CA TYR A 61 3.59 -10.26 -5.35
C TYR A 61 4.15 -9.29 -6.38
N LEU A 62 5.36 -9.51 -6.90
CA LEU A 62 5.93 -8.68 -7.98
C LEU A 62 5.25 -9.02 -9.32
N GLY A 63 4.16 -8.31 -9.62
CA GLY A 63 3.34 -8.56 -10.81
C GLY A 63 3.82 -7.89 -12.10
N ASP A 64 4.88 -7.08 -12.05
CA ASP A 64 5.42 -6.38 -13.22
C ASP A 64 6.04 -7.38 -14.22
N PRO A 65 5.51 -7.50 -15.45
CA PRO A 65 6.00 -8.45 -16.46
C PRO A 65 7.48 -8.27 -16.78
N LYS A 66 8.04 -7.06 -16.65
CA LYS A 66 9.46 -6.80 -16.93
C LYS A 66 10.39 -7.59 -16.01
N HIS A 67 9.92 -7.97 -14.83
CA HIS A 67 10.69 -8.72 -13.82
C HIS A 67 10.38 -10.23 -13.82
N LYS A 68 9.58 -10.71 -14.79
CA LYS A 68 9.16 -12.12 -14.86
C LYS A 68 10.32 -13.08 -15.09
N HIS A 69 11.37 -12.63 -15.78
CA HIS A 69 12.55 -13.43 -16.13
C HIS A 69 13.62 -13.48 -15.02
N LEU A 70 13.46 -12.66 -13.97
CA LEU A 70 14.43 -12.58 -12.87
C LEU A 70 14.27 -13.77 -11.90
N SER A 71 15.38 -14.16 -11.26
CA SER A 71 15.34 -15.16 -10.19
C SER A 71 14.52 -14.68 -8.98
N LYS A 72 14.14 -15.60 -8.09
CA LYS A 72 13.38 -15.28 -6.88
C LYS A 72 14.12 -14.25 -6.01
N GLU A 73 15.42 -14.44 -5.85
CA GLU A 73 16.31 -13.58 -5.06
C GLU A 73 16.32 -12.16 -5.65
N LYS A 74 16.51 -12.05 -6.97
CA LYS A 74 16.55 -10.74 -7.63
C LYS A 74 15.21 -10.02 -7.60
N ARG A 75 14.11 -10.77 -7.70
CA ARG A 75 12.75 -10.22 -7.53
C ARG A 75 12.52 -9.70 -6.11
N ASN A 76 13.03 -10.39 -5.08
CA ASN A 76 12.97 -9.92 -3.70
C ASN A 76 13.77 -8.62 -3.51
N GLU A 77 14.97 -8.51 -4.08
CA GLU A 77 15.76 -7.27 -4.04
C GLU A 77 15.02 -6.08 -4.67
N VAL A 78 14.35 -6.30 -5.80
CA VAL A 78 13.53 -5.27 -6.46
C VAL A 78 12.38 -4.84 -5.55
N LEU A 79 11.66 -5.79 -4.94
CA LEU A 79 10.59 -5.49 -4.01
C LEU A 79 11.08 -4.76 -2.77
N TRP A 80 12.25 -5.12 -2.25
CA TRP A 80 12.88 -4.41 -1.14
C TRP A 80 13.12 -2.94 -1.48
N GLY A 81 13.72 -2.65 -2.64
CA GLY A 81 13.93 -1.26 -3.08
C GLY A 81 12.63 -0.49 -3.31
N PHE A 82 11.53 -1.15 -3.70
CA PHE A 82 10.22 -0.50 -3.76
C PHE A 82 9.64 -0.24 -2.39
N HIS A 83 9.74 -1.20 -1.48
CA HIS A 83 9.25 -1.08 -0.12
C HIS A 83 9.98 0.04 0.64
N GLU A 84 11.31 0.09 0.55
CA GLU A 84 12.12 1.16 1.14
C GLU A 84 11.68 2.54 0.65
N LYS A 85 11.52 2.73 -0.66
CA LYS A 85 11.02 3.99 -1.24
C LYS A 85 9.62 4.34 -0.75
N GLN A 86 8.74 3.34 -0.62
CA GLN A 86 7.40 3.52 -0.07
C GLN A 86 7.46 3.97 1.40
N MET A 87 8.31 3.34 2.22
CA MET A 87 8.51 3.75 3.61
C MET A 87 9.07 5.17 3.72
N CYS A 88 10.07 5.53 2.91
CA CYS A 88 10.59 6.90 2.88
C CYS A 88 9.51 7.93 2.53
N ARG A 89 8.65 7.64 1.54
CA ARG A 89 7.53 8.50 1.17
C ARG A 89 6.50 8.60 2.30
N ALA A 90 6.12 7.48 2.90
CA ALA A 90 5.17 7.43 4.00
C ALA A 90 5.66 8.23 5.22
N LEU A 91 6.95 8.12 5.56
CA LEU A 91 7.59 8.91 6.62
C LEU A 91 7.61 10.40 6.28
N GLY A 92 7.90 10.76 5.02
CA GLY A 92 7.82 12.14 4.54
C GLY A 92 6.42 12.72 4.67
N SER A 93 5.40 12.02 4.17
CA SER A 93 3.99 12.40 4.30
C SER A 93 3.57 12.54 5.76
N SER A 94 4.06 11.65 6.64
CA SER A 94 3.77 11.69 8.08
C SER A 94 4.39 12.91 8.75
N ARG A 95 5.61 13.30 8.35
CA ARG A 95 6.27 14.52 8.84
C ARG A 95 5.48 15.77 8.46
N GLU A 96 5.00 15.86 7.23
CA GLU A 96 4.19 16.99 6.75
C GLU A 96 2.79 17.04 7.39
N SER A 97 2.17 15.88 7.57
CA SER A 97 0.77 15.77 8.04
C SER A 97 0.62 15.79 9.56
N TYR A 98 1.63 15.33 10.29
CA TYR A 98 1.56 15.12 11.75
C TYR A 98 2.70 15.79 12.53
N GLY A 99 3.62 16.50 11.88
CA GLY A 99 4.69 17.24 12.57
C GLY A 99 5.68 16.36 13.34
N LEU A 100 5.81 15.08 12.96
CA LEU A 100 6.68 14.12 13.62
C LEU A 100 8.16 14.40 13.26
N ASN A 101 9.00 14.62 14.28
CA ASN A 101 10.46 14.65 14.15
C ASN A 101 11.01 13.34 14.73
N PHE A 102 11.64 12.53 13.89
CA PHE A 102 12.40 11.33 14.28
C PHE A 102 13.89 11.65 14.31
#